data_AF-A0A2P6MVC7-F1
#
_entry.id   AF-A0A2P6MVC7-F1
#
_cell.length_a   1.000
_cell.length_b   1.000
_cell.length_c   1.000
_cell.angle_alpha   90.00
_cell.angle_beta   90.00
_cell.angle_gamma   90.00
#
_symmetry.space_group_name_H-M   'P 1'
#
loop_
_entity.id
_entity.type
_entity.pdbx_description
1 polymer ?
#
loop_
_entity_poly.entity_id
_entity_poly.type
_entity_poly.pdbx_seq_one_letter_code
_entity_poly.pdbx_strand_id
1 'polypeptide(L)'
;MPQHVDQFSITHKQSHNMLRQLRLNRLCASKPKVHVQASQIRSIGHVVKSIHAAPIVAAPAYTPATFTSLMKQKSFTPVRHASGNDQYVLFPENVEVDKIQFGEVEKNAKGGRFISLFYNRTRLRIQTPILRVPFDIGTNPESEGRKMNLALALDDIGSNEEVAKFLNVVQQIDQKVKDHLVNNSQSLLMTPDPKKAQDKLSKYFSCIKESQEYSPLFKAAIPIYDGEPATRVYLDSEVQGSVENVTKGSRVVAIVEPKSIYMIGPNVGLSWRVSQIRVVEKARSRDEYAFISKDHASS
;
A
#
# COMPACT_ATOMS: atom_id res chain seq x y z
N MET A 1 14.91 -20.57 76.58
CA MET A 1 15.20 -19.45 77.51
C MET A 1 16.10 -18.46 76.80
N PRO A 2 15.93 -17.12 76.92
CA PRO A 2 14.86 -16.28 77.52
C PRO A 2 13.95 -15.65 76.41
N GLN A 3 12.67 -15.27 76.61
CA GLN A 3 12.06 -14.15 77.38
C GLN A 3 12.63 -12.77 76.96
N HIS A 4 11.90 -11.71 76.57
CA HIS A 4 10.54 -11.19 76.86
C HIS A 4 10.23 -10.10 75.77
N VAL A 5 9.02 -10.03 75.16
CA VAL A 5 7.89 -9.07 75.44
C VAL A 5 8.06 -7.67 74.82
N ASP A 6 7.36 -7.33 73.73
CA ASP A 6 6.04 -6.61 73.61
C ASP A 6 6.30 -5.15 73.16
N GLN A 7 5.49 -4.38 72.42
CA GLN A 7 4.11 -4.36 71.91
C GLN A 7 4.07 -3.22 70.83
N PHE A 8 3.39 -3.35 69.67
CA PHE A 8 2.06 -2.74 69.36
C PHE A 8 1.98 -1.20 69.61
N SER A 9 1.49 -0.27 68.75
CA SER A 9 0.71 -0.28 67.49
C SER A 9 0.46 1.17 66.97
N ILE A 10 -0.07 1.29 65.72
CA ILE A 10 -1.11 2.27 65.24
C ILE A 10 -0.68 3.75 65.00
N THR A 11 -1.12 4.56 64.02
CA THR A 11 -1.69 4.49 62.65
C THR A 11 -1.84 5.94 62.11
N HIS A 12 -1.84 6.11 60.77
CA HIS A 12 -2.69 7.00 59.93
C HIS A 12 -2.48 8.53 59.77
N LYS A 13 -2.74 8.96 58.51
CA LYS A 13 -3.07 10.31 57.95
C LYS A 13 -1.86 11.21 57.63
N GLN A 14 -1.78 11.93 56.49
CA GLN A 14 -2.80 12.35 55.53
C GLN A 14 -2.14 12.88 54.24
N SER A 15 -2.72 12.49 53.10
CA SER A 15 -2.60 13.14 51.80
C SER A 15 -3.53 14.36 51.72
N HIS A 16 -3.00 15.57 51.48
CA HIS A 16 -3.71 16.71 50.87
C HIS A 16 -2.83 17.97 50.89
N ASN A 17 -2.21 18.33 49.76
CA ASN A 17 -2.06 19.71 49.26
C ASN A 17 -0.97 19.81 48.18
N MET A 18 -1.38 19.93 46.92
CA MET A 18 -1.06 21.10 46.06
C MET A 18 -1.41 20.81 44.60
N LEU A 19 -2.71 20.64 44.35
CA LEU A 19 -3.35 21.04 43.10
C LEU A 19 -3.58 22.56 43.15
N ARG A 20 -2.51 23.35 42.97
CA ARG A 20 -2.61 24.82 42.98
C ARG A 20 -1.59 25.54 42.10
N GLN A 21 -1.34 25.06 40.88
CA GLN A 21 -0.65 25.83 39.83
C GLN A 21 -1.25 25.65 38.43
N LEU A 22 -2.55 25.91 38.30
CA LEU A 22 -3.20 26.25 37.03
C LEU A 22 -4.08 27.48 37.26
N ARG A 23 -3.50 28.67 37.06
CA ARG A 23 -4.16 29.94 36.71
C ARG A 23 -3.13 31.06 36.81
N LEU A 24 -2.63 31.51 35.66
CA LEU A 24 -2.31 32.90 35.33
C LEU A 24 -1.53 32.87 34.01
N ASN A 25 -2.23 33.20 32.91
CA ASN A 25 -1.73 34.01 31.79
C ASN A 25 -2.77 33.94 30.66
N ARG A 26 -3.74 34.85 30.76
CA ARG A 26 -4.57 35.30 29.65
C ARG A 26 -4.18 36.75 29.36
N LEU A 27 -4.15 37.06 28.06
CA LEU A 27 -4.26 38.38 27.41
C LEU A 27 -2.96 39.18 27.19
N CYS A 28 -2.51 39.21 25.93
CA CYS A 28 -2.35 40.46 25.17
C CYS A 28 -2.24 40.21 23.65
N ALA A 29 -3.19 40.80 22.93
CA ALA A 29 -3.27 41.27 21.53
C ALA A 29 -2.19 40.92 20.49
N SER A 30 -2.61 40.46 19.30
CA SER A 30 -2.85 41.32 18.12
C SER A 30 -3.04 40.47 16.83
N LYS A 31 -4.01 40.85 15.99
CA LYS A 31 -4.26 40.31 14.64
C LYS A 31 -3.74 41.32 13.60
N PRO A 32 -3.19 40.90 12.45
CA PRO A 32 -3.19 41.74 11.27
C PRO A 32 -4.33 41.36 10.30
N LYS A 33 -5.05 42.39 9.85
CA LYS A 33 -5.99 42.39 8.72
C LYS A 33 -5.19 42.26 7.43
N VAL A 34 -5.59 41.34 6.54
CA VAL A 34 -5.16 41.37 5.13
C VAL A 34 -6.33 41.88 4.30
N HIS A 35 -6.07 42.99 3.61
CA HIS A 35 -6.94 43.68 2.68
C HIS A 35 -6.77 43.00 1.32
N VAL A 36 -7.83 42.37 0.77
CA VAL A 36 -7.84 41.88 -0.61
C VAL A 36 -8.66 42.87 -1.42
N GLN A 37 -7.98 43.67 -2.25
CA GLN A 37 -8.64 44.48 -3.27
C GLN A 37 -8.95 43.61 -4.48
N ALA A 38 -10.23 43.55 -4.82
CA ALA A 38 -10.71 43.10 -6.11
C ALA A 38 -10.36 44.15 -7.18
N SER A 39 -9.78 43.73 -8.30
CA SER A 39 -9.79 44.53 -9.52
C SER A 39 -10.13 43.66 -10.72
N GLN A 40 -11.08 44.20 -11.48
CA GLN A 40 -11.66 43.72 -12.72
C GLN A 40 -10.60 43.49 -13.81
N ILE A 41 -10.73 42.40 -14.56
CA ILE A 41 -10.25 42.37 -15.96
C ILE A 41 -11.40 41.94 -16.86
N ARG A 42 -11.61 42.81 -17.85
CA ARG A 42 -12.67 42.80 -18.86
C ARG A 42 -12.39 41.73 -19.92
N SER A 43 -13.45 40.99 -20.26
CA SER A 43 -13.94 40.76 -21.63
C SER A 43 -12.99 41.15 -22.78
N ILE A 44 -12.51 40.14 -23.52
CA ILE A 44 -12.08 40.28 -24.92
C ILE A 44 -12.74 39.15 -25.73
N GLY A 45 -13.29 39.57 -26.87
CA GLY A 45 -14.27 38.84 -27.66
C GLY A 45 -13.75 37.58 -28.34
N HIS A 46 -14.66 36.61 -28.43
CA HIS A 46 -14.58 35.46 -29.32
C HIS A 46 -14.54 35.91 -30.78
N VAL A 47 -13.45 35.59 -31.47
CA VAL A 47 -13.37 35.59 -32.93
C VAL A 47 -13.81 34.21 -33.42
N VAL A 48 -15.00 34.15 -34.00
CA VAL A 48 -15.50 32.96 -34.71
C VAL A 48 -14.82 32.91 -36.08
N LYS A 49 -13.91 31.95 -36.28
CA LYS A 49 -13.40 31.59 -37.61
C LYS A 49 -14.01 30.26 -38.06
N SER A 50 -14.89 30.41 -39.06
CA SER A 50 -15.26 29.45 -40.12
C SER A 50 -14.46 28.14 -40.14
N ILE A 51 -15.15 27.02 -39.89
CA ILE A 51 -14.68 25.67 -40.18
C ILE A 51 -15.06 25.36 -41.64
N HIS A 52 -14.05 25.17 -42.50
CA HIS A 52 -14.24 24.59 -43.82
C HIS A 52 -14.43 23.08 -43.70
N ALA A 53 -15.45 22.56 -44.36
CA ALA A 53 -15.78 21.14 -44.42
C ALA A 53 -14.68 20.35 -45.18
N ALA A 54 -14.14 19.32 -44.55
CA ALA A 54 -13.28 18.33 -45.20
C ALA A 54 -14.14 17.23 -45.86
N PRO A 55 -13.73 16.69 -47.02
CA PRO A 55 -14.48 15.66 -47.74
C PRO A 55 -14.45 14.31 -47.00
N ILE A 56 -15.62 13.68 -46.96
CA ILE A 56 -15.86 12.33 -46.43
C ILE A 56 -15.14 11.32 -47.34
N VAL A 57 -14.09 10.67 -46.82
CA VAL A 57 -13.42 9.55 -47.49
C VAL A 57 -14.17 8.25 -47.16
N ALA A 58 -14.59 7.53 -48.20
CA ALA A 58 -15.34 6.29 -48.13
C ALA A 58 -14.54 5.18 -47.40
N ALA A 59 -15.20 4.49 -46.48
CA ALA A 59 -14.68 3.31 -45.80
C ALA A 59 -14.60 2.10 -46.76
N PRO A 60 -13.52 1.29 -46.73
CA PRO A 60 -13.46 0.07 -47.52
C PRO A 60 -14.36 -1.02 -46.95
N ALA A 61 -15.05 -1.73 -47.85
CA ALA A 61 -15.99 -2.80 -47.56
C ALA A 61 -15.34 -3.99 -46.83
N TYR A 62 -16.01 -4.45 -45.78
CA TYR A 62 -15.63 -5.61 -44.97
C TYR A 62 -16.07 -6.90 -45.67
N THR A 63 -15.13 -7.77 -46.03
CA THR A 63 -15.42 -9.11 -46.59
C THR A 63 -15.15 -10.21 -45.55
N PRO A 64 -15.98 -11.26 -45.47
CA PRO A 64 -16.01 -12.19 -44.33
C PRO A 64 -15.01 -13.35 -44.42
N ALA A 65 -13.78 -13.11 -44.87
CA ALA A 65 -12.77 -14.16 -45.10
C ALA A 65 -11.56 -14.15 -44.14
N THR A 66 -11.62 -13.42 -43.02
CA THR A 66 -10.44 -13.27 -42.12
C THR A 66 -10.71 -13.71 -40.67
N PHE A 67 -11.77 -14.49 -40.40
CA PHE A 67 -12.15 -14.85 -39.02
C PHE A 67 -11.54 -16.17 -38.51
N THR A 68 -10.87 -16.97 -39.35
CA THR A 68 -10.36 -18.30 -38.95
C THR A 68 -8.83 -18.38 -38.88
N SER A 69 -8.15 -17.24 -38.70
CA SER A 69 -6.71 -17.18 -38.42
C SER A 69 -6.38 -16.29 -37.20
N LEU A 70 -7.28 -16.25 -36.22
CA LEU A 70 -7.17 -15.41 -35.01
C LEU A 70 -7.48 -16.19 -33.71
N MET A 71 -7.07 -17.45 -33.61
CA MET A 71 -7.23 -18.27 -32.38
C MET A 71 -6.01 -19.14 -32.06
N LYS A 72 -4.81 -18.80 -32.54
CA LYS A 72 -3.53 -19.34 -32.03
C LYS A 72 -2.52 -18.19 -31.95
N GLN A 73 -1.82 -18.10 -30.81
CA GLN A 73 -0.93 -17.02 -30.37
C GLN A 73 -1.61 -15.72 -29.90
N LYS A 74 -2.12 -15.73 -28.67
CA LYS A 74 -1.89 -14.60 -27.76
C LYS A 74 -0.78 -14.99 -26.80
N SER A 75 0.46 -14.98 -27.28
CA SER A 75 1.60 -14.70 -26.40
C SER A 75 1.41 -13.27 -25.92
N PHE A 76 1.19 -13.11 -24.63
CA PHE A 76 1.04 -11.82 -23.96
C PHE A 76 2.34 -11.02 -24.16
N THR A 77 2.35 -10.10 -25.13
CA THR A 77 3.47 -9.16 -25.30
C THR A 77 3.26 -8.02 -24.30
N PRO A 78 4.21 -7.75 -23.39
CA PRO A 78 4.10 -6.62 -22.48
C PRO A 78 4.10 -5.31 -23.27
N VAL A 79 3.22 -4.39 -22.88
CA VAL A 79 3.11 -3.04 -23.42
C VAL A 79 4.47 -2.34 -23.27
N ARG A 80 5.12 -2.05 -24.40
CA ARG A 80 6.40 -1.32 -24.45
C ARG A 80 6.13 0.17 -24.19
N HIS A 81 6.60 0.67 -23.04
CA HIS A 81 6.88 2.09 -22.88
C HIS A 81 8.39 2.31 -23.06
N ALA A 82 8.76 3.03 -24.11
CA ALA A 82 10.14 3.31 -24.46
C ALA A 82 10.74 4.41 -23.58
N SER A 83 11.86 4.12 -22.89
CA SER A 83 12.99 5.03 -22.59
C SER A 83 13.89 4.41 -21.49
N GLY A 84 14.97 3.73 -21.91
CA GLY A 84 16.25 3.69 -21.19
C GLY A 84 16.26 3.16 -19.75
N ASN A 85 15.70 1.97 -19.52
CA ASN A 85 15.90 1.03 -18.40
C ASN A 85 14.58 0.29 -18.27
N ASP A 86 14.37 -0.74 -19.09
CA ASP A 86 13.08 -1.44 -19.15
C ASP A 86 12.76 -2.08 -17.80
N GLN A 87 12.01 -1.36 -16.97
CA GLN A 87 11.47 -1.84 -15.72
C GLN A 87 10.24 -2.69 -16.04
N TYR A 88 10.46 -3.96 -16.36
CA TYR A 88 9.40 -4.92 -16.61
C TYR A 88 8.55 -5.13 -15.36
N VAL A 89 7.24 -5.01 -15.52
CA VAL A 89 6.26 -5.54 -14.56
C VAL A 89 6.17 -7.03 -14.80
N LEU A 90 6.38 -7.83 -13.76
CA LEU A 90 6.34 -9.28 -13.82
C LEU A 90 5.04 -9.81 -13.23
N PHE A 91 4.49 -10.85 -13.85
CA PHE A 91 3.54 -11.72 -13.18
C PHE A 91 4.26 -12.55 -12.11
N PRO A 92 3.55 -13.02 -11.07
CA PRO A 92 4.16 -13.78 -9.98
C PRO A 92 4.98 -14.98 -10.48
N GLU A 93 4.46 -15.77 -11.42
CA GLU A 93 5.14 -16.94 -11.97
C GLU A 93 6.46 -16.65 -12.68
N ASN A 94 6.70 -15.40 -13.09
CA ASN A 94 7.91 -14.98 -13.79
C ASN A 94 8.96 -14.35 -12.86
N VAL A 95 8.69 -14.32 -11.55
CA VAL A 95 9.63 -13.79 -10.56
C VAL A 95 10.65 -14.85 -10.19
N GLU A 96 11.90 -14.62 -10.58
CA GLU A 96 13.03 -15.47 -10.17
C GLU A 96 13.68 -14.92 -8.91
N VAL A 97 13.31 -15.45 -7.76
CA VAL A 97 13.74 -14.96 -6.43
C VAL A 97 15.26 -14.91 -6.30
N ASP A 98 16.01 -15.75 -7.01
CA ASP A 98 17.47 -15.76 -7.03
C ASP A 98 18.11 -14.48 -7.59
N LYS A 99 17.42 -13.78 -8.50
CA LYS A 99 17.87 -12.50 -9.08
C LYS A 99 17.73 -11.30 -8.14
N ILE A 100 17.14 -11.48 -6.96
CA ILE A 100 17.04 -10.44 -5.94
C ILE A 100 18.42 -10.19 -5.32
N GLN A 101 18.80 -8.92 -5.30
CA GLN A 101 20.05 -8.39 -4.77
C GLN A 101 19.75 -7.43 -3.63
N PHE A 102 20.62 -7.44 -2.61
CA PHE A 102 20.52 -6.57 -1.45
C PHE A 102 21.53 -5.44 -1.59
N GLY A 103 21.08 -4.20 -1.39
CA GLY A 103 21.94 -3.02 -1.41
C GLY A 103 22.79 -2.87 -0.14
N GLU A 104 23.45 -1.72 -0.03
CA GLU A 104 24.19 -1.37 1.18
C GLU A 104 23.26 -0.99 2.34
N VAL A 105 23.80 -1.03 3.56
CA VAL A 105 23.07 -0.66 4.78
C VAL A 105 23.05 0.86 4.92
N GLU A 106 21.89 1.46 4.69
CA GLU A 106 21.63 2.88 4.94
C GLU A 106 21.18 3.09 6.39
N LYS A 107 21.73 4.12 7.05
CA LYS A 107 21.34 4.49 8.42
C LYS A 107 20.59 5.82 8.40
N ASN A 108 19.47 5.89 9.10
CA ASN A 108 18.78 7.16 9.32
C ASN A 108 19.28 7.87 10.59
N ALA A 109 18.91 9.15 10.76
CA ALA A 109 19.28 9.96 11.93
C ALA A 109 18.79 9.38 13.27
N LYS A 110 17.74 8.55 13.25
CA LYS A 110 17.15 7.91 14.44
C LYS A 110 17.72 6.50 14.71
N GLY A 111 18.80 6.09 14.04
CA GLY A 111 19.45 4.80 14.22
C GLY A 111 18.77 3.59 13.55
N GLY A 112 17.69 3.82 12.79
CA GLY A 112 17.06 2.82 11.94
C GLY A 112 17.96 2.47 10.76
N ARG A 113 18.08 1.18 10.45
CA ARG A 113 18.87 0.65 9.34
C ARG A 113 17.96 0.15 8.23
N PHE A 114 18.32 0.43 6.99
CA PHE A 114 17.57 0.05 5.82
C PHE A 114 18.48 -0.61 4.78
N ILE A 115 17.96 -1.60 4.08
CA ILE A 115 18.64 -2.25 2.96
C ILE A 115 17.69 -2.23 1.78
N SER A 116 18.07 -1.55 0.70
CA SER A 116 17.26 -1.50 -0.52
C SER A 116 17.29 -2.85 -1.24
N LEU A 117 16.17 -3.25 -1.86
CA LEU A 117 16.12 -4.45 -2.69
C LEU A 117 16.18 -4.05 -4.17
N PHE A 118 16.95 -4.83 -4.92
CA PHE A 118 17.08 -4.72 -6.36
C PHE A 118 16.80 -6.07 -7.02
N TYR A 119 16.41 -6.04 -8.30
CA TYR A 119 16.20 -7.19 -9.15
C TYR A 119 16.85 -6.88 -10.49
N ASN A 120 17.92 -7.61 -10.83
CA ASN A 120 18.76 -7.30 -11.99
C ASN A 120 19.12 -5.81 -12.08
N ARG A 121 19.66 -5.22 -11.00
CA ARG A 121 20.03 -3.79 -10.90
C ARG A 121 18.88 -2.78 -11.00
N THR A 122 17.63 -3.23 -11.12
CA THR A 122 16.43 -2.36 -11.15
C THR A 122 15.51 -2.68 -9.98
N ARG A 123 14.32 -2.07 -9.90
CA ARG A 123 13.33 -2.39 -8.87
C ARG A 123 12.44 -3.53 -9.36
N LEU A 124 12.20 -4.53 -8.50
CA LEU A 124 11.22 -5.57 -8.77
C LEU A 124 9.81 -4.98 -8.76
N ARG A 125 9.05 -5.19 -9.83
CA ARG A 125 7.63 -4.86 -9.92
C ARG A 125 6.83 -6.13 -10.17
N ILE A 126 5.88 -6.41 -9.29
CA ILE A 126 5.02 -7.58 -9.39
C ILE A 126 3.59 -7.08 -9.59
N GLN A 127 2.93 -7.57 -10.62
CA GLN A 127 1.49 -7.39 -10.78
C GLN A 127 0.77 -8.42 -9.90
N THR A 128 -0.12 -7.94 -9.03
CA THR A 128 -0.99 -8.83 -8.24
C THR A 128 -2.06 -9.46 -9.14
N PRO A 129 -2.61 -10.62 -8.77
CA PRO A 129 -3.90 -11.05 -9.30
C PRO A 129 -5.02 -10.07 -8.89
N ILE A 130 -6.25 -10.33 -9.34
CA ILE A 130 -7.42 -9.54 -8.95
C ILE A 130 -7.78 -9.86 -7.50
N LEU A 131 -7.44 -8.95 -6.58
CA LEU A 131 -7.65 -9.10 -5.14
C LEU A 131 -8.71 -8.13 -4.63
N ARG A 132 -9.46 -8.55 -3.61
CA ARG A 132 -10.47 -7.71 -2.95
C ARG A 132 -9.82 -6.79 -1.92
N VAL A 133 -10.33 -5.58 -1.80
CA VAL A 133 -9.96 -4.59 -0.78
C VAL A 133 -10.89 -4.77 0.42
N PRO A 134 -10.45 -5.34 1.56
CA PRO A 134 -11.32 -5.65 2.69
C PRO A 134 -11.59 -4.45 3.60
N PHE A 135 -10.73 -3.44 3.56
CA PHE A 135 -10.79 -2.23 4.37
C PHE A 135 -10.45 -1.02 3.49
N ASP A 136 -11.01 0.13 3.81
CA ASP A 136 -10.62 1.38 3.16
C ASP A 136 -9.13 1.69 3.37
N ILE A 137 -8.57 2.51 2.47
CA ILE A 137 -7.18 2.90 2.54
C ILE A 137 -6.96 3.76 3.78
N GLY A 138 -6.31 3.17 4.79
CA GLY A 138 -6.07 3.82 6.07
C GLY A 138 -4.80 4.66 6.06
N THR A 139 -4.83 5.83 6.70
CA THR A 139 -3.62 6.59 7.04
C THR A 139 -2.93 5.96 8.24
N ASN A 140 -1.60 5.78 8.18
CA ASN A 140 -0.86 5.36 9.37
C ASN A 140 -0.51 6.58 10.23
N PRO A 141 -1.03 6.73 11.46
CA PRO A 141 -0.72 7.87 12.32
C PRO A 141 0.78 7.95 12.66
N GLU A 142 1.46 6.81 12.74
CA GLU A 142 2.92 6.74 12.99
C GLU A 142 3.76 7.20 11.80
N SER A 143 3.15 7.30 10.61
CA SER A 143 3.86 7.72 9.39
C SER A 143 3.96 9.23 9.23
N GLU A 144 3.47 10.02 10.20
CA GLU A 144 3.43 11.50 10.12
C GLU A 144 2.76 11.97 8.81
N GLY A 145 1.75 11.24 8.33
CA GLY A 145 1.05 11.53 7.07
C GLY A 145 1.85 11.20 5.79
N ARG A 146 2.98 10.49 5.89
CA ARG A 146 3.82 10.16 4.71
C ARG A 146 3.44 8.86 4.00
N LYS A 147 2.56 8.05 4.60
CA LYS A 147 2.16 6.76 4.04
C LYS A 147 0.69 6.46 4.32
N MET A 148 0.01 5.92 3.32
CA MET A 148 -1.26 5.22 3.48
C MET A 148 -1.02 3.72 3.34
N ASN A 149 -1.92 2.91 3.87
CA ASN A 149 -1.84 1.46 3.82
C ASN A 149 -2.96 0.88 2.96
N LEU A 150 -2.57 0.09 1.96
CA LEU A 150 -3.47 -0.76 1.19
C LEU A 150 -3.38 -2.18 1.75
N ALA A 151 -4.55 -2.76 2.09
CA ALA A 151 -4.69 -4.17 2.39
C ALA A 151 -5.41 -4.86 1.24
N LEU A 152 -4.90 -6.01 0.82
CA LEU A 152 -5.49 -6.85 -0.21
C LEU A 152 -5.78 -8.22 0.40
N ALA A 153 -7.02 -8.67 0.32
CA ALA A 153 -7.43 -9.98 0.80
C ALA A 153 -6.97 -11.04 -0.20
N LEU A 154 -6.21 -12.02 0.29
CA LEU A 154 -5.86 -13.24 -0.42
C LEU A 154 -6.99 -14.24 -0.24
N ASP A 155 -8.18 -13.85 -0.69
CA ASP A 155 -9.34 -14.75 -0.75
C ASP A 155 -9.07 -15.86 -1.78
N ASP A 156 -9.80 -16.96 -1.68
CA ASP A 156 -9.80 -18.01 -2.71
C ASP A 156 -8.44 -18.70 -2.95
N ILE A 157 -7.49 -18.69 -2.00
CA ILE A 157 -6.17 -19.35 -2.16
C ILE A 157 -6.31 -20.83 -2.59
N GLY A 158 -7.35 -21.53 -2.11
CA GLY A 158 -7.60 -22.94 -2.44
C GLY A 158 -8.26 -23.17 -3.81
N SER A 159 -8.87 -22.15 -4.42
CA SER A 159 -9.64 -22.27 -5.67
C SER A 159 -9.08 -21.41 -6.81
N ASN A 160 -8.22 -20.43 -6.52
CA ASN A 160 -7.60 -19.54 -7.48
C ASN A 160 -6.07 -19.70 -7.48
N GLU A 161 -5.56 -20.35 -8.52
CA GLU A 161 -4.14 -20.64 -8.71
C GLU A 161 -3.27 -19.37 -8.78
N GLU A 162 -3.79 -18.26 -9.32
CA GLU A 162 -3.03 -17.00 -9.42
C GLU A 162 -2.77 -16.37 -8.04
N VAL A 163 -3.75 -16.46 -7.14
CA VAL A 163 -3.63 -15.99 -5.75
C VAL A 163 -2.61 -16.85 -5.01
N ALA A 164 -2.67 -18.17 -5.18
CA ALA A 164 -1.70 -19.10 -4.60
C ALA A 164 -0.26 -18.81 -5.10
N LYS A 165 -0.09 -18.59 -6.41
CA LYS A 165 1.21 -18.22 -7.02
C LYS A 165 1.74 -16.91 -6.45
N PHE A 166 0.90 -15.89 -6.33
CA PHE A 166 1.28 -14.61 -5.74
C PHE A 166 1.72 -14.76 -4.28
N LEU A 167 0.94 -15.45 -3.46
CA LEU A 167 1.29 -15.71 -2.06
C LEU A 167 2.62 -16.45 -1.95
N ASN A 168 2.82 -17.50 -2.77
CA ASN A 168 4.04 -18.29 -2.77
C ASN A 168 5.27 -17.42 -3.08
N VAL A 169 5.22 -16.59 -4.13
CA VAL A 169 6.32 -15.68 -4.49
C VAL A 169 6.63 -14.70 -3.37
N VAL A 170 5.60 -14.12 -2.74
CA VAL A 170 5.79 -13.20 -1.60
C VAL A 170 6.46 -13.92 -0.43
N GLN A 171 6.04 -15.14 -0.11
CA GLN A 171 6.64 -15.95 0.95
C GLN A 171 8.09 -16.35 0.64
N GLN A 172 8.41 -16.69 -0.62
CA GLN A 172 9.78 -16.98 -1.05
C GLN A 172 10.68 -15.74 -0.92
N ILE A 173 10.18 -14.54 -1.26
CA ILE A 173 10.91 -13.28 -1.07
C ILE A 173 11.17 -13.04 0.43
N ASP A 174 10.16 -13.21 1.29
CA ASP A 174 10.31 -13.09 2.74
C ASP A 174 11.35 -14.08 3.28
N GLN A 175 11.33 -15.33 2.78
CA GLN A 175 12.30 -16.35 3.19
C GLN A 175 13.72 -15.97 2.76
N LYS A 176 13.92 -15.54 1.51
CA LYS A 176 15.22 -15.06 1.02
C LYS A 176 15.76 -13.90 1.87
N VAL A 177 14.87 -12.98 2.29
CA VAL A 177 15.23 -11.88 3.19
C VAL A 177 15.67 -12.40 4.56
N LYS A 178 14.93 -13.34 5.16
CA LYS A 178 15.30 -13.95 6.43
C LYS A 178 16.64 -14.67 6.34
N ASP A 179 16.87 -15.44 5.29
CA ASP A 179 18.13 -16.16 5.07
C ASP A 179 19.30 -15.19 4.93
N HIS A 180 19.13 -14.09 4.17
CA HIS A 180 20.13 -13.04 4.08
C HIS A 180 20.47 -12.41 5.44
N LEU A 181 19.45 -12.17 6.28
CA LEU A 181 19.62 -11.60 7.62
C LEU A 181 20.32 -12.57 8.59
N VAL A 182 20.03 -13.87 8.52
CA VAL A 182 20.71 -14.90 9.33
C VAL A 182 22.16 -15.07 8.87
N ASN A 183 22.39 -15.20 7.57
CA ASN A 183 23.74 -15.40 7.02
C ASN A 183 24.67 -14.20 7.28
N ASN A 184 24.10 -13.02 7.49
CA ASN A 184 24.82 -11.79 7.81
C ASN A 184 24.48 -11.27 9.22
N SER A 185 24.15 -12.15 10.16
CA SER A 185 23.60 -11.76 11.47
C SER A 185 24.54 -10.88 12.30
N GLN A 186 25.85 -11.05 12.16
CA GLN A 186 26.83 -10.25 12.91
C GLN A 186 26.78 -8.77 12.48
N SER A 187 26.75 -8.49 11.19
CA SER A 187 26.71 -7.11 10.66
C SER A 187 25.30 -6.53 10.68
N LEU A 188 24.28 -7.33 10.34
CA LEU A 188 22.90 -6.86 10.18
C LEU A 188 22.09 -6.96 11.47
N LEU A 189 22.22 -8.02 12.24
CA LEU A 189 21.44 -8.20 13.47
C LEU A 189 22.25 -7.92 14.75
N MET A 190 23.51 -7.50 14.60
CA MET A 190 24.44 -7.24 15.70
C MET A 190 24.57 -8.44 16.64
N THR A 191 24.48 -9.65 16.09
CA THR A 191 24.62 -10.90 16.87
C THR A 191 25.35 -11.96 16.05
N PRO A 192 26.48 -12.50 16.54
CA PRO A 192 27.22 -13.55 15.84
C PRO A 192 26.57 -14.94 16.00
N ASP A 193 25.60 -15.08 16.91
CA ASP A 193 24.94 -16.35 17.21
C ASP A 193 23.70 -16.56 16.31
N PRO A 194 23.70 -17.59 15.44
CA PRO A 194 22.58 -17.87 14.56
C PRO A 194 21.26 -18.15 15.29
N LYS A 195 21.29 -18.72 16.50
CA LYS A 195 20.07 -18.99 17.27
C LYS A 195 19.42 -17.67 17.72
N LYS A 196 20.22 -16.75 18.25
CA LYS A 196 19.76 -15.40 18.61
C LYS A 196 19.28 -14.61 17.39
N ALA A 197 19.91 -14.82 16.24
CA ALA A 197 19.45 -14.24 14.98
C ALA A 197 18.04 -14.75 14.61
N GLN A 198 17.82 -16.07 14.67
CA GLN A 198 16.52 -16.69 14.43
C GLN A 198 15.46 -16.22 15.43
N ASP A 199 15.81 -16.11 16.72
CA ASP A 199 14.90 -15.60 17.75
C ASP A 199 14.46 -14.17 17.46
N LYS A 200 15.37 -13.29 16.99
CA LYS A 200 15.00 -11.93 16.56
C LYS A 200 14.07 -11.96 15.35
N LEU A 201 14.29 -12.87 14.41
CA LEU A 201 13.47 -13.02 13.20
C LEU A 201 12.14 -13.75 13.45
N SER A 202 11.94 -14.38 14.63
CA SER A 202 10.61 -14.89 15.02
C SER A 202 9.55 -13.80 15.04
N LYS A 203 9.96 -12.56 15.33
CA LYS A 203 9.10 -11.35 15.30
C LYS A 203 9.21 -10.58 13.98
N TYR A 204 9.64 -11.24 12.92
CA TYR A 204 9.75 -10.62 11.61
C TYR A 204 8.37 -10.12 11.13
N PHE A 205 8.32 -8.85 10.74
CA PHE A 205 7.12 -8.23 10.20
C PHE A 205 6.96 -8.62 8.73
N SER A 206 6.25 -9.73 8.50
CA SER A 206 5.79 -10.09 7.17
C SER A 206 4.72 -9.12 6.68
N CYS A 207 4.69 -8.91 5.36
CA CYS A 207 3.62 -8.18 4.68
C CYS A 207 2.33 -9.01 4.59
N ILE A 208 2.43 -10.34 4.70
CA ILE A 208 1.28 -11.23 4.86
C ILE A 208 0.86 -11.21 6.33
N LYS A 209 -0.41 -10.87 6.58
CA LYS A 209 -1.02 -10.89 7.90
C LYS A 209 -2.06 -12.01 7.93
N GLU A 210 -1.74 -13.04 8.67
CA GLU A 210 -2.68 -14.12 8.97
C GLU A 210 -3.63 -13.68 10.09
N SER A 211 -4.87 -14.13 9.99
CA SER A 211 -5.91 -13.96 11.00
C SER A 211 -6.67 -15.27 11.13
N GLN A 212 -7.22 -15.53 12.32
CA GLN A 212 -8.11 -16.68 12.54
C GLN A 212 -9.52 -16.40 11.99
N GLU A 213 -9.90 -15.12 11.86
CA GLU A 213 -11.25 -14.69 11.51
C GLU A 213 -11.41 -14.34 10.02
N TYR A 214 -10.31 -14.00 9.34
CA TYR A 214 -10.33 -13.50 7.96
C TYR A 214 -9.27 -14.19 7.11
N SER A 215 -9.51 -14.23 5.79
CA SER A 215 -8.49 -14.63 4.81
C SER A 215 -7.18 -13.84 5.03
N PRO A 216 -6.01 -14.46 4.78
CA PRO A 216 -4.73 -13.77 4.87
C PRO A 216 -4.72 -12.47 4.07
N LEU A 217 -4.06 -11.44 4.61
CA LEU A 217 -4.01 -10.12 4.00
C LEU A 217 -2.60 -9.79 3.55
N PHE A 218 -2.44 -9.37 2.30
CA PHE A 218 -1.23 -8.73 1.83
C PHE A 218 -1.32 -7.21 2.09
N LYS A 219 -0.36 -6.66 2.85
CA LYS A 219 -0.29 -5.22 3.16
C LYS A 219 0.87 -4.54 2.43
N ALA A 220 0.56 -3.44 1.74
CA ALA A 220 1.55 -2.58 1.09
C ALA A 220 1.26 -1.09 1.33
N ALA A 221 2.31 -0.27 1.30
CA ALA A 221 2.19 1.16 1.56
C ALA A 221 2.04 1.97 0.25
N ILE A 222 1.13 2.95 0.26
CA ILE A 222 1.03 4.01 -0.73
C ILE A 222 1.85 5.19 -0.20
N PRO A 223 3.00 5.53 -0.81
CA PRO A 223 3.79 6.67 -0.37
C PRO A 223 3.07 7.99 -0.69
N ILE A 224 3.17 8.94 0.22
CA ILE A 224 2.73 10.32 0.03
C ILE A 224 3.98 11.17 -0.15
N TYR A 225 4.03 11.94 -1.24
CA TYR A 225 5.06 12.95 -1.51
C TYR A 225 4.37 14.30 -1.71
N ASP A 226 4.89 15.35 -1.05
CA ASP A 226 4.34 16.70 -1.15
C ASP A 226 2.83 16.81 -0.84
N GLY A 227 2.34 15.95 0.07
CA GLY A 227 0.94 15.90 0.47
C GLY A 227 0.05 15.03 -0.43
N GLU A 228 0.57 14.56 -1.58
CA GLU A 228 -0.19 13.80 -2.56
C GLU A 228 0.23 12.32 -2.62
N PRO A 229 -0.72 11.38 -2.81
CA PRO A 229 -0.39 9.98 -3.04
C PRO A 229 0.41 9.80 -4.33
N ALA A 230 1.59 9.19 -4.23
CA ALA A 230 2.45 8.95 -5.41
C ALA A 230 1.99 7.77 -6.28
N THR A 231 0.96 7.04 -5.84
CA THR A 231 0.40 5.89 -6.55
C THR A 231 -0.60 6.36 -7.58
N ARG A 232 -0.45 5.92 -8.83
CA ARG A 232 -1.44 6.20 -9.88
C ARG A 232 -2.59 5.23 -9.77
N VAL A 233 -3.82 5.74 -9.76
CA VAL A 233 -5.04 4.94 -9.72
C VAL A 233 -5.75 5.04 -11.06
N TYR A 234 -6.25 3.90 -11.55
CA TYR A 234 -6.97 3.77 -12.81
C TYR A 234 -8.32 3.10 -12.53
N LEU A 235 -9.43 3.70 -12.99
CA LEU A 235 -10.79 3.15 -12.83
C LEU A 235 -11.18 2.18 -13.95
N ASP A 236 -10.60 2.41 -15.11
CA ASP A 236 -10.63 1.55 -16.29
C ASP A 236 -9.23 1.65 -16.93
N SER A 237 -9.02 1.01 -18.07
CA SER A 237 -7.74 0.93 -18.77
C SER A 237 -7.02 2.28 -18.97
N GLU A 238 -7.73 3.42 -18.95
CA GLU A 238 -7.12 4.74 -19.18
C GLU A 238 -7.65 5.89 -18.28
N VAL A 239 -8.75 5.70 -17.55
CA VAL A 239 -9.33 6.78 -16.74
C VAL A 239 -8.56 6.91 -15.42
N GLN A 240 -7.81 7.99 -15.28
CA GLN A 240 -7.11 8.31 -14.04
C GLN A 240 -8.11 8.64 -12.93
N GLY A 241 -8.05 7.86 -11.85
CA GLY A 241 -8.80 8.08 -10.63
C GLY A 241 -7.91 8.62 -9.50
N SER A 242 -8.51 8.71 -8.31
CA SER A 242 -7.84 9.00 -7.05
C SER A 242 -7.82 7.77 -6.14
N VAL A 243 -7.00 7.83 -5.09
CA VAL A 243 -6.94 6.79 -4.04
C VAL A 243 -8.30 6.59 -3.37
N GLU A 244 -9.14 7.63 -3.33
CA GLU A 244 -10.50 7.59 -2.78
C GLU A 244 -11.44 6.68 -3.60
N ASN A 245 -11.12 6.41 -4.86
CA ASN A 245 -11.88 5.46 -5.66
C ASN A 245 -11.64 4.00 -5.26
N VAL A 246 -10.61 3.72 -4.47
CA VAL A 246 -10.31 2.39 -3.96
C VAL A 246 -10.99 2.21 -2.60
N THR A 247 -12.27 1.86 -2.64
CA THR A 247 -13.11 1.69 -1.45
C THR A 247 -13.20 0.23 -1.01
N LYS A 248 -13.54 0.03 0.27
CA LYS A 248 -13.85 -1.29 0.83
C LYS A 248 -14.85 -2.06 -0.04
N GLY A 249 -14.50 -3.29 -0.37
CA GLY A 249 -15.30 -4.19 -1.20
C GLY A 249 -14.95 -4.15 -2.69
N SER A 250 -14.18 -3.16 -3.14
CA SER A 250 -13.69 -3.10 -4.52
C SER A 250 -12.71 -4.24 -4.82
N ARG A 251 -12.65 -4.68 -6.07
CA ARG A 251 -11.62 -5.60 -6.57
C ARG A 251 -10.60 -4.84 -7.41
N VAL A 252 -9.33 -5.07 -7.16
CA VAL A 252 -8.23 -4.32 -7.77
C VAL A 252 -7.11 -5.24 -8.26
N VAL A 253 -6.37 -4.74 -9.24
CA VAL A 253 -5.03 -5.23 -9.60
C VAL A 253 -4.04 -4.14 -9.22
N ALA A 254 -2.97 -4.50 -8.52
CA ALA A 254 -1.94 -3.55 -8.10
C ALA A 254 -0.57 -3.93 -8.66
N ILE A 255 0.26 -2.92 -8.93
CA ILE A 255 1.69 -3.12 -9.19
C ILE A 255 2.43 -2.81 -7.88
N VAL A 256 2.95 -3.87 -7.26
CA VAL A 256 3.59 -3.83 -5.95
C VAL A 256 5.09 -4.05 -6.08
N GLU A 257 5.86 -3.42 -5.19
CA GLU A 257 7.31 -3.49 -5.21
C GLU A 257 7.86 -3.73 -3.80
N PRO A 258 8.70 -4.75 -3.58
CA PRO A 258 9.46 -4.85 -2.34
C PRO A 258 10.51 -3.72 -2.34
N LYS A 259 10.42 -2.83 -1.35
CA LYS A 259 11.19 -1.58 -1.31
C LYS A 259 12.49 -1.75 -0.54
N SER A 260 12.38 -2.07 0.75
CA SER A 260 13.54 -2.15 1.63
C SER A 260 13.27 -3.04 2.84
N ILE A 261 14.31 -3.75 3.28
CA ILE A 261 14.37 -4.33 4.61
C ILE A 261 14.57 -3.17 5.59
N TYR A 262 13.81 -3.15 6.68
CA TYR A 262 14.02 -2.20 7.77
C TYR A 262 14.37 -2.94 9.05
N MET A 263 15.25 -2.34 9.85
CA MET A 263 15.64 -2.78 11.17
C MET A 263 15.61 -1.55 12.10
N ILE A 264 14.55 -1.42 12.88
CA ILE A 264 14.31 -0.28 13.77
C ILE A 264 14.04 -0.82 15.16
N GLY A 265 14.99 -0.64 16.07
CA GLY A 265 14.94 -1.24 17.40
C GLY A 265 14.79 -2.78 17.31
N PRO A 266 13.77 -3.38 17.95
CA PRO A 266 13.52 -4.82 17.86
C PRO A 266 12.80 -5.23 16.57
N ASN A 267 12.27 -4.27 15.80
CA ASN A 267 11.40 -4.56 14.65
C ASN A 267 12.23 -4.75 13.38
N VAL A 268 12.08 -5.91 12.75
CA VAL A 268 12.70 -6.24 11.47
C VAL A 268 11.63 -6.68 10.50
N GLY A 269 11.65 -6.18 9.26
CA GLY A 269 10.65 -6.55 8.27
C GLY A 269 10.99 -6.09 6.86
N LEU A 270 10.17 -6.47 5.90
CA LEU A 270 10.23 -6.02 4.51
C LEU A 270 9.10 -5.04 4.22
N SER A 271 9.45 -3.84 3.78
CA SER A 271 8.47 -2.85 3.33
C SER A 271 8.09 -3.08 1.86
N TRP A 272 6.80 -3.12 1.59
CA TRP A 272 6.24 -3.14 0.24
C TRP A 272 5.62 -1.79 -0.10
N ARG A 273 5.79 -1.34 -1.34
CA ARG A 273 5.12 -0.15 -1.86
C ARG A 273 4.18 -0.49 -3.01
N VAL A 274 3.10 0.26 -3.12
CA VAL A 274 2.22 0.25 -4.29
C VAL A 274 2.69 1.36 -5.24
N SER A 275 2.77 1.04 -6.53
CA SER A 275 3.15 1.99 -7.57
C SER A 275 1.95 2.38 -8.45
N GLN A 276 1.10 1.42 -8.77
CA GLN A 276 -0.12 1.62 -9.53
C GLN A 276 -1.25 0.73 -9.00
N ILE A 277 -2.48 1.19 -9.13
CA ILE A 277 -3.69 0.44 -8.82
C ILE A 277 -4.66 0.58 -9.99
N ARG A 278 -5.23 -0.53 -10.43
CA ARG A 278 -6.37 -0.57 -11.36
C ARG A 278 -7.58 -1.13 -10.63
N VAL A 279 -8.64 -0.35 -10.52
CA VAL A 279 -9.94 -0.80 -10.02
C VAL A 279 -10.59 -1.62 -11.13
N VAL A 280 -10.85 -2.89 -10.85
CA VAL A 280 -11.50 -3.82 -11.81
C VAL A 280 -13.00 -3.81 -11.56
N GLU A 281 -13.40 -3.86 -10.30
CA GLU A 281 -14.79 -3.80 -9.89
C GLU A 281 -14.90 -2.82 -8.72
N LYS A 282 -15.82 -1.85 -8.83
CA LYS A 282 -16.15 -0.97 -7.71
C LYS A 282 -16.92 -1.73 -6.65
N ALA A 283 -16.80 -1.30 -5.40
CA ALA A 283 -17.65 -1.79 -4.34
C ALA A 283 -19.13 -1.65 -4.74
N ARG A 284 -19.92 -2.71 -4.52
CA ARG A 284 -21.38 -2.61 -4.67
C ARG A 284 -21.88 -1.66 -3.59
N SER A 285 -22.35 -0.48 -3.99
CA SER A 285 -23.10 0.40 -3.10
C SER A 285 -24.35 -0.34 -2.65
N ARG A 286 -24.53 -0.49 -1.34
CA ARG A 286 -25.76 -0.99 -0.73
C ARG A 286 -26.71 0.14 -0.32
N ASP A 287 -26.34 1.38 -0.64
CA ASP A 287 -27.09 2.57 -0.22
C ASP A 287 -28.31 2.86 -1.10
N GLU A 288 -28.49 2.08 -2.17
CA GLU A 288 -29.68 2.14 -3.04
C GLU A 288 -30.65 0.99 -2.72
N TYR A 289 -31.95 1.30 -2.74
CA TYR A 289 -33.03 0.32 -2.53
C TYR A 289 -32.91 -0.83 -3.53
N ALA A 290 -32.45 -2.00 -3.06
CA ALA A 290 -32.17 -3.18 -3.89
C ALA A 290 -33.15 -4.33 -3.62
N PHE A 291 -34.25 -4.06 -2.91
CA PHE A 291 -35.27 -5.07 -2.62
C PHE A 291 -36.20 -5.22 -3.83
N ILE A 292 -36.24 -6.42 -4.39
CA ILE A 292 -37.25 -6.80 -5.40
C ILE A 292 -38.43 -7.35 -4.60
N SER A 293 -39.56 -6.64 -4.60
CA SER A 293 -40.79 -7.16 -3.99
C SER A 293 -41.25 -8.41 -4.73
N LYS A 294 -41.59 -9.46 -3.96
CA LYS A 294 -42.11 -10.72 -4.49
C LYS A 294 -43.64 -10.78 -4.31
N ASP A 295 -44.29 -9.63 -4.42
CA ASP A 295 -45.72 -9.52 -4.15
C ASP A 295 -46.51 -9.61 -5.46
N HIS A 296 -47.02 -10.83 -5.69
CA HIS A 296 -48.26 -11.17 -6.36
C HIS A 296 -48.44 -10.81 -7.85
N ALA A 297 -47.75 -11.55 -8.72
CA ALA A 297 -48.38 -12.05 -9.94
C ALA A 297 -49.36 -13.18 -9.56
N SER A 298 -50.57 -12.81 -9.18
CA SER A 298 -51.71 -13.73 -9.11
C SER A 298 -52.91 -13.02 -9.73
N SER A 299 -53.14 -13.39 -10.99
CA SER A 299 -54.43 -13.52 -11.72
C SER A 299 -55.44 -12.39 -11.60
#